data_AF-A0A433B7E0-F1
#
_entry.id   AF-A0A433B7E0-F1
#
_cell.length_a   1.000
_cell.length_b   1.000
_cell.length_c   1.000
_cell.angle_alpha   90.00
_cell.angle_beta   90.00
_cell.angle_gamma   90.00
#
_symmetry.space_group_name_H-M   'P 1'
#
loop_
_entity.id
_entity.type
_entity.pdbx_description
1 polymer ?
#
loop_
_entity_poly.entity_id
_entity_poly.type
_entity_poly.pdbx_seq_one_letter_code
_entity_poly.pdbx_strand_id
1 'polypeptide(L)'
;MLASTRRAQILEYSILHNTMPEGRAIGRFDGRDFFEFVRDEFGRLLVYTGVAPRRGDGQFDEDALREGEFIVLPGLIYRYRGKRRRAA
;
A
#
# COMPACT_ATOMS: atom_id res chain seq x y z
N MET A 1 10.26 31.44 15.65
CA MET A 1 10.48 29.99 15.72
C MET A 1 9.76 29.35 14.55
N LEU A 2 10.50 28.69 13.65
CA LEU A 2 9.95 28.11 12.42
C LEU A 2 9.00 26.96 12.76
N ALA A 3 7.69 27.18 12.59
CA ALA A 3 6.72 26.12 12.54
C ALA A 3 7.09 25.24 11.33
N SER A 4 7.76 24.13 11.62
CA SER A 4 8.10 23.13 10.63
C SER A 4 6.78 22.51 10.20
N THR A 5 6.23 23.02 9.11
CA THR A 5 5.09 22.46 8.40
C THR A 5 5.49 21.07 7.92
N ARG A 6 5.43 20.07 8.81
CA ARG A 6 5.23 18.69 8.41
C ARG A 6 3.84 18.65 7.81
N ARG A 7 3.75 18.92 6.51
CA ARG A 7 2.70 18.33 5.68
C ARG A 7 2.95 16.82 5.68
N ALA A 8 2.63 16.17 6.80
CA ALA A 8 2.23 14.78 6.76
C ALA A 8 1.01 14.79 5.86
N GLN A 9 1.21 14.43 4.60
CA GLN A 9 0.10 14.17 3.69
C GLN A 9 -0.74 13.12 4.39
N ILE A 10 -1.87 13.56 4.94
CA ILE A 10 -2.94 12.68 5.35
C ILE A 10 -3.35 11.97 4.06
N LEU A 11 -2.76 10.82 3.82
CA LEU A 11 -3.18 9.92 2.75
C LEU A 11 -4.33 9.13 3.35
N GLU A 12 -5.49 9.78 3.41
CA GLU A 12 -6.82 9.18 3.59
C GLU A 12 -7.11 8.24 2.41
N TYR A 13 -6.38 7.13 2.33
CA TYR A 13 -6.61 6.10 1.32
C TYR A 13 -6.30 4.74 1.93
N SER A 14 -7.03 4.31 2.95
CA SER A 14 -6.79 3.00 3.60
C SER A 14 -6.93 1.82 2.63
N ILE A 15 -7.76 1.97 1.58
CA ILE A 15 -8.03 0.94 0.58
C ILE A 15 -7.86 1.50 -0.84
N LEU A 16 -6.93 0.94 -1.60
CA LEU A 16 -6.69 1.25 -3.01
C LEU A 16 -7.52 0.31 -3.90
N HIS A 17 -8.34 0.93 -4.76
CA HIS A 17 -9.24 0.21 -5.66
C HIS A 17 -8.69 0.10 -7.08
N ASN A 18 -7.90 1.09 -7.52
CA ASN A 18 -7.41 1.19 -8.88
C ASN A 18 -5.88 1.14 -8.92
N THR A 19 -5.33 -0.06 -8.76
CA THR A 19 -3.89 -0.29 -8.83
C THR A 19 -3.52 -1.07 -10.09
N MET A 20 -2.48 -0.61 -10.78
CA MET A 20 -1.93 -1.28 -11.94
C MET A 20 -0.76 -2.18 -11.53
N PRO A 21 -0.80 -3.49 -11.85
CA PRO A 21 0.29 -4.41 -11.51
C PRO A 21 1.59 -4.07 -12.25
N GLU A 22 2.72 -4.22 -11.57
CA GLU A 22 4.05 -4.04 -12.16
C GLU A 22 5.01 -5.13 -11.67
N GLY A 23 5.86 -5.61 -12.58
CA GLY A 23 6.81 -6.68 -12.31
C GLY A 23 6.17 -8.06 -12.34
N ARG A 24 6.78 -8.99 -11.60
CA ARG A 24 6.39 -10.40 -11.56
C ARG A 24 5.21 -10.64 -10.62
N ALA A 25 4.30 -11.53 -11.04
CA ALA A 25 3.31 -12.12 -10.14
C ALA A 25 4.01 -13.00 -9.07
N ILE A 26 3.79 -12.68 -7.80
CA ILE A 26 4.36 -13.42 -6.65
C ILE A 26 3.49 -14.63 -6.29
N GLY A 27 2.18 -14.56 -6.53
CA GLY A 27 1.27 -15.66 -6.25
C GLY A 27 -0.18 -15.32 -6.53
N ARG A 28 -1.10 -16.16 -6.03
CA ARG A 28 -2.54 -16.00 -6.18
C ARG A 28 -3.22 -15.88 -4.82
N PHE A 29 -4.04 -14.86 -4.63
CA PHE A 29 -4.81 -14.60 -3.42
C PHE A 29 -6.25 -14.29 -3.79
N ASP A 30 -7.21 -14.97 -3.14
CA ASP A 30 -8.64 -14.86 -3.45
C ASP A 30 -8.98 -15.07 -4.95
N GLY A 31 -8.30 -16.04 -5.56
CA GLY A 31 -8.46 -16.36 -6.99
C GLY A 31 -7.83 -15.35 -7.97
N ARG A 32 -7.16 -14.30 -7.47
CA ARG A 32 -6.52 -13.25 -8.28
C ARG A 32 -5.01 -13.27 -8.11
N ASP A 33 -4.27 -13.02 -9.18
CA ASP A 33 -2.83 -12.88 -9.09
C ASP A 33 -2.46 -11.57 -8.38
N PHE A 34 -1.41 -11.62 -7.57
CA PHE A 34 -0.81 -10.44 -6.95
C PHE A 34 0.67 -10.34 -7.30
N PHE A 35 1.17 -9.10 -7.31
CA PHE A 35 2.43 -8.74 -7.94
C PHE A 35 3.39 -8.16 -6.91
N GLU A 36 4.67 -8.23 -7.23
CA GLU A 36 5.71 -7.64 -6.38
C GLU A 36 5.53 -6.13 -6.19
N PHE A 37 5.07 -5.46 -7.24
CA PHE A 37 4.78 -4.05 -7.23
C PHE A 37 3.41 -3.76 -7.81
N VAL A 38 2.83 -2.66 -7.36
CA VAL A 38 1.68 -2.04 -7.99
C VAL A 38 1.90 -0.54 -8.07
N ARG A 39 1.30 0.11 -9.06
CA ARG A 39 1.16 1.56 -9.10
C ARG A 39 -0.26 1.95 -8.75
N ASP A 40 -0.40 2.98 -7.93
CA ASP A 40 -1.70 3.62 -7.76
C ASP A 40 -2.01 4.61 -8.88
N GLU A 41 -3.20 5.21 -8.81
CA GLU A 41 -3.67 6.24 -9.74
C GLU A 41 -2.79 7.50 -9.78
N PHE A 42 -2.01 7.75 -8.73
CA PHE A 42 -1.05 8.86 -8.66
C PHE A 42 0.33 8.48 -9.23
N GLY A 43 0.47 7.26 -9.78
CA GLY A 43 1.72 6.74 -10.34
C GLY A 43 2.77 6.37 -9.30
N ARG A 44 2.39 6.27 -8.01
CA ARG A 44 3.31 5.89 -6.93
C ARG A 44 3.53 4.40 -6.94
N LEU A 45 4.80 3.99 -6.88
CA LEU A 45 5.17 2.58 -6.81
C LEU A 45 5.05 2.07 -5.36
N LEU A 46 4.21 1.07 -5.18
CA LEU A 46 4.05 0.36 -3.92
C LEU A 46 4.61 -1.06 -4.03
N VAL A 47 5.16 -1.57 -2.94
CA VAL A 47 5.73 -2.92 -2.85
C VAL A 47 4.89 -3.78 -1.94
N TYR A 48 4.63 -5.03 -2.34
CA TYR A 48 3.91 -5.99 -1.51
C TYR A 48 4.66 -6.25 -0.20
N THR A 49 3.96 -6.17 0.93
CA THR A 49 4.53 -6.44 2.26
C THR A 49 3.78 -7.48 3.07
N GLY A 50 2.52 -7.79 2.74
CA GLY A 50 1.78 -8.82 3.47
C GLY A 50 0.30 -8.89 3.11
N VAL A 51 -0.47 -9.53 3.98
CA VAL A 51 -1.94 -9.66 3.86
C VAL A 51 -2.57 -8.94 5.04
N ALA A 52 -3.61 -8.17 4.77
CA ALA A 52 -4.34 -7.41 5.76
C ALA A 52 -5.09 -8.37 6.70
N PRO A 53 -4.90 -8.26 8.02
CA PRO A 53 -5.72 -8.99 8.96
C PRO A 53 -7.18 -8.53 8.84
N ARG A 54 -8.10 -9.45 9.09
CA ARG A 54 -9.53 -9.16 9.16
C ARG A 54 -9.98 -9.22 10.61
N ARG A 55 -10.85 -8.29 11.00
CA ARG A 55 -11.53 -8.29 12.29
C ARG A 55 -12.58 -9.38 12.32
N GLY A 56 -13.12 -9.66 13.52
CA GLY A 56 -14.17 -10.67 13.71
C GLY A 56 -15.47 -10.37 12.94
N ASP A 57 -15.66 -9.13 12.48
CA ASP A 57 -16.77 -8.70 11.63
C ASP A 57 -16.50 -8.88 10.12
N GLY A 58 -15.31 -9.38 9.74
CA GLY A 58 -14.90 -9.61 8.36
C GLY A 58 -14.30 -8.40 7.64
N GLN A 59 -14.33 -7.22 8.26
CA GLN A 59 -13.70 -6.00 7.74
C GLN A 59 -12.19 -6.05 7.91
N PHE A 60 -11.46 -5.26 7.13
CA PHE A 60 -10.02 -5.16 7.31
C PHE A 60 -9.69 -4.43 8.61
N ASP A 61 -8.66 -4.90 9.30
CA ASP A 61 -8.14 -4.24 10.48
C ASP A 61 -7.17 -3.12 10.07
N GLU A 62 -7.72 -1.93 9.82
CA GLU A 62 -6.95 -0.75 9.42
C GLU A 62 -5.96 -0.30 10.52
N ASP A 63 -6.31 -0.52 11.80
CA ASP A 63 -5.46 -0.21 12.95
C ASP A 63 -4.17 -1.05 12.99
N ALA A 64 -4.11 -2.16 12.26
CA ALA A 64 -2.91 -2.99 12.15
C ALA A 64 -1.92 -2.48 11.10
N LEU A 65 -2.28 -1.48 10.27
CA LEU A 65 -1.40 -0.93 9.24
C LEU A 65 -0.32 -0.04 9.84
N ARG A 66 0.89 -0.15 9.29
CA ARG A 66 1.99 0.76 9.63
C ARG A 66 1.93 2.01 8.75
N GLU A 67 2.62 3.06 9.19
CA GLU A 67 2.72 4.29 8.41
C GLU A 67 3.26 4.01 6.99
N GLY A 68 2.52 4.47 5.98
CA GLY A 68 2.86 4.29 4.56
C GLY A 68 2.47 2.93 3.98
N GLU A 69 1.78 2.09 4.75
CA GLU A 69 1.11 0.88 4.28
C GLU A 69 -0.33 1.18 3.84
N PHE A 70 -0.78 0.41 2.86
CA PHE A 70 -2.07 0.55 2.18
C PHE A 70 -2.64 -0.83 1.92
N ILE A 71 -3.96 -0.97 2.05
CA ILE A 71 -4.64 -2.21 1.67
C ILE A 71 -5.04 -2.09 0.20
N VAL A 72 -4.68 -3.08 -0.59
CA VAL A 72 -5.11 -3.26 -1.98
C VAL A 72 -6.06 -4.43 -2.00
N LEU A 73 -7.22 -4.27 -2.64
CA LEU A 73 -8.17 -5.38 -2.75
C LEU A 73 -7.53 -6.58 -3.48
N PRO A 74 -7.72 -7.82 -2.97
CA PRO A 74 -8.77 -8.24 -2.03
C PRO A 74 -8.33 -8.34 -0.55
N GLY A 75 -7.29 -7.60 -0.14
CA GLY A 75 -6.79 -7.59 1.25
C GLY A 75 -5.28 -7.74 1.35
N LEU A 76 -4.54 -7.24 0.39
CA LEU A 76 -3.09 -7.29 0.33
C LEU A 76 -2.52 -5.98 0.87
N ILE A 77 -1.50 -6.04 1.71
CA ILE A 77 -0.80 -4.86 2.18
C ILE A 77 0.33 -4.54 1.21
N TYR A 78 0.33 -3.29 0.75
CA TYR A 78 1.42 -2.70 -0.02
C TYR A 78 1.94 -1.47 0.69
N ARG A 79 3.25 -1.24 0.59
CA ARG A 79 3.90 -0.07 1.19
C ARG A 79 4.47 0.84 0.12
N TYR A 80 4.34 2.14 0.30
CA TYR A 80 4.98 3.09 -0.60
C TYR A 80 6.50 2.90 -0.57
N ARG A 81 7.11 2.63 -1.73
CA ARG A 81 8.55 2.34 -1.83
C ARG A 81 9.42 3.62 -1.76
N GLY A 82 8.82 4.81 -1.81
CA GLY A 82 9.56 6.07 -1.93
C GLY A 82 10.25 6.22 -3.29
N LYS A 83 10.54 7.45 -3.71
CA LYS A 83 11.67 7.63 -4.64
C LYS A 83 12.91 7.27 -3.84
N ARG A 84 13.54 6.13 -4.15
CA ARG A 84 14.90 5.81 -3.69
C ARG A 84 15.72 7.08 -3.89
N ARG A 85 16.10 7.79 -2.82
CA ARG A 85 17.09 8.87 -2.92
C ARG A 85 18.27 8.20 -3.60
N ARG A 86 18.62 8.62 -4.83
CA ARG A 86 19.92 8.27 -5.39
C ARG A 86 20.92 8.71 -4.33
N ALA A 87 21.59 7.76 -3.69
CA ALA A 87 22.80 8.08 -2.97
C ALA A 87 23.73 8.65 -4.05
N ALA A 88 24.00 9.95 -3.92
CA ALA A 88 25.01 10.64 -4.70
C ALA A 88 26.39 10.16 -4.26
#